data_AF-X1UWT3-F1
#
_entry.id   AF-X1UWT3-F1
#
_cell.length_a   1.000
_cell.length_b   1.000
_cell.length_c   1.000
_cell.angle_alpha   90.00
_cell.angle_beta   90.00
_cell.angle_gamma   90.00
#
_symmetry.space_group_name_H-M   'P 1'
#
loop_
_entity.id
_entity.type
_entity.pdbx_description
1 polymer ?
#
loop_
_entity_poly.entity_id
_entity_poly.type
_entity_poly.pdbx_seq_one_letter_code
_entity_poly.pdbx_strand_id
1 'polypeptide(L)'
;PYLVLIIDELADLMMAGFDEVEHILCRLAQLARATGIHLVVATQRPSVDVVTGLIKANFPTRISFAVTSQVDSRTILDGAGAEKLLGKGDMLYMPTEAAKPTRLQGCFVSDAEIERLVYFWGSQRREEAAQLRVEELVSPLTTGRREGFPEDPLLGAAKQLLEEHKHISTSYLQRKLHIGYPRAARIMEQLEEESAKGEEG
;
A
#
# COMPACT_ATOMS: atom_id res chain seq x y z
N PRO A 1 -18.74 16.02 1.00
CA PRO A 1 -17.91 15.85 -0.22
C PRO A 1 -17.43 14.40 -0.28
N TYR A 2 -17.25 13.84 -1.48
CA TYR A 2 -16.58 12.55 -1.62
C TYR A 2 -15.07 12.75 -1.50
N LEU A 3 -14.38 11.84 -0.83
CA LEU A 3 -12.92 11.82 -0.78
C LEU A 3 -12.42 10.76 -1.75
N VAL A 4 -11.52 11.13 -2.67
CA VAL A 4 -10.88 10.18 -3.59
C VAL A 4 -9.40 10.10 -3.23
N LEU A 5 -8.96 8.93 -2.75
CA LEU A 5 -7.56 8.63 -2.49
C LEU A 5 -6.97 7.92 -3.71
N ILE A 6 -5.95 8.52 -4.31
CA ILE A 6 -5.27 7.98 -5.49
C ILE A 6 -3.84 7.61 -5.11
N ILE A 7 -3.47 6.35 -5.37
CA ILE A 7 -2.13 5.81 -5.18
C ILE A 7 -1.62 5.41 -6.56
N ASP A 8 -0.62 6.11 -7.08
CA ASP A 8 -0.12 5.90 -8.45
C ASP A 8 0.74 4.63 -8.57
N GLU A 9 1.48 4.28 -7.51
CA GLU A 9 2.32 3.09 -7.48
C GLU A 9 2.23 2.39 -6.12
N LEU A 10 1.38 1.37 -6.02
CA LEU A 10 1.22 0.55 -4.82
C LEU A 10 2.51 -0.17 -4.44
N ALA A 11 3.31 -0.61 -5.40
CA ALA A 11 4.50 -1.41 -5.13
C ALA A 11 5.52 -0.64 -4.28
N ASP A 12 5.62 0.67 -4.46
CA ASP A 12 6.52 1.52 -3.66
C ASP A 12 6.10 1.58 -2.20
N LEU A 13 4.78 1.63 -1.93
CA LEU A 13 4.26 1.56 -0.56
C LEU A 13 4.50 0.18 0.06
N MET A 14 4.25 -0.89 -0.70
CA MET A 14 4.45 -2.26 -0.21
C MET A 14 5.93 -2.54 0.11
N MET A 15 6.87 -1.93 -0.62
CA MET A 15 8.31 -2.03 -0.33
C MET A 15 8.72 -1.29 0.96
N ALA A 16 8.01 -0.23 1.33
CA ALA A 16 8.30 0.54 2.53
C ALA A 16 7.81 -0.13 3.82
N GLY A 17 6.73 -0.92 3.74
CA GLY A 17 6.14 -1.59 4.90
C GLY A 17 4.95 -2.47 4.54
N PHE A 18 5.22 -3.60 3.88
CA PHE A 18 4.22 -4.54 3.34
C PHE A 18 3.05 -4.82 4.29
N ASP A 19 3.32 -5.34 5.49
CA ASP A 19 2.28 -5.78 6.44
C ASP A 19 1.37 -4.61 6.86
N GLU A 20 1.97 -3.46 7.16
CA GLU A 20 1.25 -2.28 7.66
C GLU A 20 0.41 -1.63 6.56
N VAL A 21 1.02 -1.45 5.39
CA VAL A 21 0.35 -0.84 4.23
C VAL A 21 -0.83 -1.70 3.77
N GLU A 22 -0.65 -3.01 3.66
CA GLU A 22 -1.72 -3.92 3.25
C GLU A 22 -2.89 -3.88 4.24
N HIS A 23 -2.60 -3.97 5.54
CA HIS A 23 -3.64 -3.91 6.57
C HIS A 23 -4.40 -2.58 6.57
N ILE A 24 -3.69 -1.45 6.45
CA ILE A 24 -4.31 -0.12 6.40
C ILE A 24 -5.18 0.02 5.15
N LEU A 25 -4.70 -0.37 3.97
CA LEU A 25 -5.46 -0.29 2.73
C LEU A 25 -6.71 -1.17 2.77
N CYS A 26 -6.60 -2.40 3.27
CA CYS A 26 -7.75 -3.29 3.42
C CYS A 26 -8.78 -2.70 4.39
N ARG A 27 -8.34 -2.21 5.55
CA ARG A 27 -9.23 -1.58 6.54
C ARG A 27 -9.91 -0.34 5.97
N LEU A 28 -9.16 0.49 5.25
CA LEU A 28 -9.70 1.68 4.61
C LEU A 28 -10.73 1.30 3.55
N ALA A 29 -10.43 0.36 2.65
CA ALA A 29 -11.36 -0.11 1.63
C ALA A 29 -12.67 -0.69 2.21
N GLN A 30 -12.59 -1.42 3.32
CA GLN A 30 -13.77 -1.97 4.01
C GLN A 30 -14.68 -0.88 4.60
N LEU A 31 -14.10 0.11 5.27
CA LEU A 31 -14.85 1.19 5.92
C LEU A 31 -15.33 2.24 4.91
N ALA A 32 -14.57 2.47 3.85
CA ALA A 32 -14.77 3.51 2.85
C ALA A 32 -16.13 3.43 2.12
N ARG A 33 -16.64 2.21 1.92
CA ARG A 33 -17.89 1.95 1.18
C ARG A 33 -19.10 2.70 1.76
N ALA A 34 -19.14 2.89 3.08
CA ALA A 34 -20.26 3.56 3.75
C ALA A 34 -20.01 5.04 4.04
N THR A 35 -18.77 5.51 3.93
CA THR A 35 -18.34 6.85 4.40
C THR A 35 -18.09 7.84 3.26
N GLY A 36 -18.23 7.41 2.00
CA GLY A 36 -18.00 8.27 0.83
C GLY A 36 -16.51 8.50 0.53
N ILE A 37 -15.64 7.59 0.99
CA ILE A 37 -14.23 7.53 0.61
C ILE A 37 -14.12 6.53 -0.56
N HIS A 38 -13.36 6.87 -1.58
CA HIS A 38 -13.11 6.01 -2.74
C HIS A 38 -11.61 5.89 -2.96
N LEU A 39 -11.14 4.67 -3.21
CA LEU A 39 -9.72 4.39 -3.39
C LEU A 39 -9.48 3.98 -4.85
N VAL A 40 -8.49 4.61 -5.47
CA VAL A 40 -7.93 4.23 -6.77
C VAL A 40 -6.48 3.87 -6.54
N VAL A 41 -6.13 2.62 -6.82
CA VAL A 41 -4.79 2.10 -6.58
C VAL A 41 -4.25 1.57 -7.91
N ALA A 42 -3.12 2.11 -8.34
CA ALA A 42 -2.41 1.74 -9.55
C ALA A 42 -1.04 1.14 -9.22
N THR A 43 -0.53 0.33 -10.14
CA THR A 43 0.82 -0.22 -10.08
C THR A 43 1.27 -0.67 -11.46
N GLN A 44 2.57 -0.52 -11.75
CA GLN A 44 3.20 -1.10 -12.93
C GLN A 44 3.80 -2.49 -12.66
N ARG A 45 3.76 -2.97 -11.41
CA ARG A 45 4.34 -4.23 -10.96
C ARG A 45 3.25 -5.22 -10.53
N PRO A 46 2.59 -5.91 -11.48
CA PRO A 46 1.50 -6.84 -11.19
C PRO A 46 2.01 -8.20 -10.68
N SER A 47 2.79 -8.20 -9.60
CA SER A 47 3.26 -9.41 -8.91
C SER A 47 2.32 -9.82 -7.77
N VAL A 48 2.39 -11.09 -7.37
CA VAL A 48 1.61 -11.62 -6.23
C VAL A 48 1.98 -10.96 -4.90
N ASP A 49 3.19 -10.39 -4.81
CA ASP A 49 3.69 -9.66 -3.65
C ASP A 49 3.19 -8.20 -3.61
N VAL A 50 2.57 -7.70 -4.68
CA VAL A 50 1.98 -6.35 -4.73
C VAL A 50 0.46 -6.46 -4.76
N VAL A 51 -0.07 -7.29 -5.64
CA VAL A 51 -1.51 -7.54 -5.81
C VAL A 51 -1.87 -8.85 -5.11
N THR A 52 -1.77 -8.81 -3.78
CA THR A 52 -1.98 -9.96 -2.91
C THR A 52 -3.43 -10.44 -2.92
N GLY A 53 -3.70 -11.59 -2.30
CA GLY A 53 -5.07 -12.07 -2.09
C GLY A 53 -5.94 -11.11 -1.27
N LEU A 54 -5.38 -10.45 -0.25
CA LEU A 54 -6.11 -9.51 0.60
C LEU A 54 -6.44 -8.22 -0.15
N ILE A 55 -5.50 -7.69 -0.93
CA ILE A 55 -5.77 -6.57 -1.83
C ILE A 55 -6.88 -6.96 -2.81
N LYS A 56 -6.78 -8.10 -3.48
CA LYS A 56 -7.83 -8.55 -4.41
C LYS A 56 -9.20 -8.69 -3.76
N ALA A 57 -9.26 -9.18 -2.52
CA ALA A 57 -10.52 -9.34 -1.79
C ALA A 57 -11.21 -8.01 -1.47
N ASN A 58 -10.44 -6.93 -1.25
CA ASN A 58 -10.97 -5.62 -0.87
C ASN A 58 -11.12 -4.64 -2.06
N PHE A 59 -10.49 -4.94 -3.19
CA PHE A 59 -10.58 -4.17 -4.44
C PHE A 59 -11.20 -5.03 -5.56
N PRO A 60 -12.53 -5.24 -5.55
CA PRO A 60 -13.19 -6.17 -6.47
C PRO A 60 -13.41 -5.59 -7.87
N THR A 61 -13.40 -4.26 -8.04
CA THR A 61 -13.43 -3.63 -9.37
C THR A 61 -11.99 -3.41 -9.84
N ARG A 62 -11.66 -3.93 -11.03
CA ARG A 62 -10.28 -3.93 -11.53
C ARG A 62 -10.21 -3.49 -12.99
N ILE A 63 -9.12 -2.82 -13.32
CA ILE A 63 -8.75 -2.46 -14.68
C ILE A 63 -7.35 -3.01 -14.93
N SER A 64 -7.14 -3.66 -16.07
CA SER A 64 -5.81 -4.06 -16.53
C SER A 64 -5.56 -3.49 -17.91
N PHE A 65 -4.46 -2.77 -18.06
CA PHE A 65 -3.90 -2.41 -19.36
C PHE A 65 -3.06 -3.55 -19.90
N ALA A 66 -2.43 -3.37 -21.06
CA ALA A 66 -1.54 -4.36 -21.63
C ALA A 66 -0.43 -4.75 -20.63
N VAL A 67 -0.31 -6.04 -20.38
CA VAL A 67 0.75 -6.66 -19.56
C VAL A 67 1.59 -7.60 -20.41
N THR A 68 2.76 -8.00 -19.89
CA THR A 68 3.73 -8.78 -20.67
C THR A 68 3.43 -10.28 -20.67
N SER A 69 2.71 -10.79 -19.67
CA SER A 69 2.46 -12.22 -19.53
C SER A 69 1.04 -12.58 -19.07
N GLN A 70 0.64 -13.82 -19.37
CA GLN A 70 -0.61 -14.39 -18.85
C GLN A 70 -0.60 -14.49 -17.32
N VAL A 71 0.58 -14.64 -16.70
CA VAL A 71 0.74 -14.68 -15.25
C VAL A 71 0.33 -13.33 -14.65
N ASP A 72 0.84 -12.23 -15.21
CA ASP A 72 0.49 -10.86 -14.76
C ASP A 72 -1.00 -10.56 -14.98
N SER A 73 -1.57 -11.02 -16.09
CA SER A 73 -3.02 -10.90 -16.34
C SER A 73 -3.82 -11.61 -15.24
N ARG A 74 -3.39 -12.82 -14.84
CA ARG A 74 -4.04 -13.57 -13.76
C ARG A 74 -3.83 -12.92 -12.40
N THR A 75 -2.69 -12.30 -12.16
CA THR A 75 -2.44 -11.55 -10.92
C THR A 75 -3.45 -10.41 -10.76
N ILE A 76 -3.78 -9.68 -11.83
CA ILE A 76 -4.72 -8.55 -11.76
C ILE A 76 -6.18 -9.00 -11.86
N LEU A 77 -6.53 -9.80 -12.86
CA LEU A 77 -7.92 -10.09 -13.24
C LEU A 77 -8.41 -11.49 -12.82
N ASP A 78 -7.57 -12.28 -12.15
CA ASP A 78 -7.83 -13.71 -11.88
C ASP A 78 -8.10 -14.52 -13.17
N GLY A 79 -7.68 -13.99 -14.32
CA GLY A 79 -7.94 -14.55 -15.64
C GLY A 79 -6.93 -14.08 -16.69
N ALA A 80 -6.93 -14.75 -17.85
CA ALA A 80 -6.10 -14.37 -19.00
C ALA A 80 -6.82 -13.35 -19.88
N GLY A 81 -6.05 -12.61 -20.68
CA GLY A 81 -6.55 -11.71 -21.72
C GLY A 81 -5.82 -10.37 -21.77
N ALA A 82 -5.30 -9.88 -20.65
CA ALA A 82 -4.60 -8.60 -20.62
C ALA A 82 -3.26 -8.64 -21.38
N GLU A 83 -2.64 -9.82 -21.49
CA GLU A 83 -1.43 -10.05 -22.28
C GLU A 83 -1.64 -9.94 -23.80
N LYS A 84 -2.91 -9.88 -24.24
CA LYS A 84 -3.30 -9.76 -25.65
C LYS A 84 -3.74 -8.36 -26.04
N LEU A 85 -3.73 -7.42 -25.10
CA LEU A 85 -4.08 -6.03 -25.36
C LEU A 85 -3.01 -5.35 -26.20
N LEU A 86 -3.41 -4.34 -26.97
CA LEU A 86 -2.58 -3.66 -27.96
C LEU A 86 -1.75 -2.51 -27.37
N GLY A 87 -1.94 -2.22 -26.08
CA GLY A 87 -1.38 -1.03 -25.41
C GLY A 87 -2.12 0.25 -25.78
N LYS A 88 -1.49 1.42 -25.54
CA LYS A 88 -2.01 2.74 -25.93
C LYS A 88 -3.48 2.98 -25.52
N GLY A 89 -3.81 2.63 -24.27
CA GLY A 89 -5.15 2.81 -23.71
C GLY A 89 -6.11 1.62 -23.87
N ASP A 90 -5.74 0.58 -24.64
CA ASP A 90 -6.52 -0.67 -24.69
C ASP A 90 -6.47 -1.37 -23.33
N MET A 91 -7.65 -1.70 -22.78
CA MET A 91 -7.79 -2.21 -21.42
C MET A 91 -8.90 -3.26 -21.27
N LEU A 92 -8.80 -4.05 -20.22
CA LEU A 92 -9.87 -4.91 -19.71
C LEU A 92 -10.41 -4.33 -18.41
N TYR A 93 -11.73 -4.10 -18.36
CA TYR A 93 -12.46 -3.66 -17.19
C TYR A 93 -13.29 -4.79 -16.59
N MET A 94 -13.07 -5.08 -15.31
CA MET A 94 -13.78 -6.09 -14.55
C MET A 94 -14.54 -5.42 -13.39
N PRO A 95 -15.85 -5.16 -13.53
CA PRO A 95 -16.67 -4.68 -12.43
C PRO A 95 -16.93 -5.80 -11.42
N THR A 96 -17.28 -5.42 -10.19
CA THR A 96 -17.50 -6.35 -9.05
C THR A 96 -18.50 -7.47 -9.33
N GLU A 97 -19.54 -7.21 -10.13
CA GLU A 97 -20.63 -8.17 -10.37
C GLU A 97 -20.45 -9.00 -11.65
N ALA A 98 -19.43 -8.71 -12.46
CA ALA A 98 -19.27 -9.40 -13.74
C ALA A 98 -18.41 -10.66 -13.60
N ALA A 99 -18.87 -11.74 -14.25
CA ALA A 99 -18.11 -12.98 -14.35
C ALA A 99 -16.93 -12.91 -15.33
N LYS A 100 -16.89 -11.90 -16.22
CA LYS A 100 -15.86 -11.72 -17.25
C LYS A 100 -15.54 -10.25 -17.46
N PRO A 101 -14.28 -9.89 -17.76
CA PRO A 101 -13.92 -8.53 -18.09
C PRO A 101 -14.49 -8.11 -19.46
N THR A 102 -14.80 -6.82 -19.58
CA THR A 102 -15.18 -6.16 -20.83
C THR A 102 -13.98 -5.40 -21.38
N ARG A 103 -13.68 -5.55 -22.68
CA ARG A 103 -12.60 -4.80 -23.33
C ARG A 103 -13.07 -3.39 -23.65
N LEU A 104 -12.27 -2.40 -23.27
CA LEU A 104 -12.54 -0.97 -23.45
C LEU A 104 -11.31 -0.28 -24.06
N GLN A 105 -11.54 0.87 -24.70
CA GLN A 105 -10.49 1.76 -25.17
C GLN A 105 -10.48 3.03 -24.31
N GLY A 106 -9.36 3.29 -23.66
CA GLY A 106 -9.14 4.49 -22.87
C GLY A 106 -9.08 5.75 -23.73
N CYS A 107 -9.62 6.84 -23.20
CA CYS A 107 -9.46 8.16 -23.79
C CYS A 107 -7.99 8.59 -23.68
N PHE A 108 -7.43 9.07 -24.78
CA PHE A 108 -6.14 9.73 -24.76
C PHE A 108 -6.33 11.18 -24.34
N VAL A 109 -5.56 11.62 -23.34
CA VAL A 109 -5.45 13.02 -22.93
C VAL A 109 -3.98 13.37 -22.95
N SER A 110 -3.62 14.38 -23.72
CA SER A 110 -2.23 14.83 -23.86
C SER A 110 -1.77 15.64 -22.64
N ASP A 111 -0.46 15.68 -22.40
CA ASP A 111 0.13 16.50 -21.31
C ASP A 111 -0.29 17.97 -21.41
N ALA A 112 -0.35 18.51 -22.63
CA ALA A 112 -0.80 19.87 -22.87
C ALA A 112 -2.29 20.08 -22.48
N GLU A 113 -3.15 19.07 -22.66
CA GLU A 113 -4.54 19.12 -22.17
C GLU A 113 -4.60 19.08 -20.64
N ILE A 114 -3.78 18.23 -20.01
CA ILE A 114 -3.66 18.15 -18.55
C ILE A 114 -3.23 19.49 -17.97
N GLU A 115 -2.16 20.10 -18.51
CA GLU A 115 -1.66 21.42 -18.07
C GLU A 115 -2.73 22.50 -18.17
N ARG A 116 -3.51 22.52 -19.26
CA ARG A 116 -4.62 23.48 -19.42
C ARG A 116 -5.72 23.27 -18.39
N LEU A 117 -6.06 22.01 -18.07
CA LEU A 117 -7.06 21.70 -17.05
C LEU A 117 -6.59 22.11 -15.65
N VAL A 118 -5.33 21.80 -15.32
CA VAL A 118 -4.72 22.19 -14.04
C VAL A 118 -4.70 23.72 -13.90
N TYR A 119 -4.29 24.44 -14.95
CA TYR A 119 -4.30 25.90 -14.97
C TYR A 119 -5.71 26.48 -14.81
N PHE A 120 -6.69 25.93 -15.53
CA PHE A 120 -8.08 26.36 -15.45
C PHE A 120 -8.62 26.24 -14.02
N TRP A 121 -8.40 25.10 -13.35
CA TRP A 121 -8.84 24.89 -11.97
C TRP A 121 -8.04 25.70 -10.95
N GLY A 122 -6.73 25.83 -11.15
CA GLY A 122 -5.84 26.61 -10.27
C GLY A 122 -6.12 28.12 -10.31
N SER A 123 -6.67 28.63 -11.42
CA SER A 123 -7.04 30.05 -11.56
C SER A 123 -8.44 30.38 -11.03
N GLN A 124 -9.25 29.37 -10.66
CA GLN A 124 -10.53 29.62 -9.99
C GLN A 124 -10.30 30.13 -8.57
N ARG A 125 -11.24 30.93 -8.06
CA ARG A 125 -11.20 31.44 -6.69
C ARG A 125 -11.27 30.24 -5.74
N ARG A 126 -10.17 29.95 -5.02
CA ARG A 126 -10.14 28.92 -3.98
C ARG A 126 -11.19 29.27 -2.92
N GLU A 127 -12.29 28.53 -2.85
CA GLU A 127 -12.79 28.16 -1.53
C GLU A 127 -11.62 27.43 -0.87
N GLU A 128 -11.27 27.82 0.36
CA GLU A 128 -10.31 27.09 1.16
C GLU A 128 -10.87 25.67 1.32
N ALA A 129 -10.52 24.79 0.38
CA ALA A 129 -10.70 23.36 0.56
C ALA A 129 -10.04 23.09 1.90
N ALA A 130 -10.83 22.64 2.88
CA ALA A 130 -10.33 22.27 4.18
C ALA A 130 -9.15 21.35 3.93
N GLN A 131 -7.94 21.91 4.04
CA GLN A 131 -6.73 21.15 3.83
C GLN A 131 -6.85 20.09 4.92
N LEU A 132 -6.94 18.82 4.51
CA LEU A 132 -6.71 17.72 5.42
C LEU A 132 -5.31 17.98 5.96
N ARG A 133 -5.23 18.63 7.12
CA ARG A 133 -4.00 18.83 7.86
C ARG A 133 -3.64 17.46 8.36
N VAL A 134 -2.94 16.71 7.51
CA VAL A 134 -2.47 15.38 7.84
C VAL A 134 -1.64 15.48 9.11
N GLU A 135 -0.94 16.58 9.35
CA GLU A 135 -0.21 16.84 10.59
C GLU A 135 -1.11 16.94 11.85
N GLU A 136 -2.38 17.35 11.73
CA GLU A 136 -3.32 17.39 12.87
C GLU A 136 -4.04 16.05 13.09
N LEU A 137 -4.23 15.26 12.03
CA LEU A 137 -4.75 13.89 12.09
C LEU A 137 -3.71 12.89 12.59
N VAL A 138 -2.44 13.17 12.29
CA VAL A 138 -1.26 12.55 12.90
C VAL A 138 -0.92 13.36 14.15
N SER A 139 -1.87 13.49 15.09
CA SER A 139 -1.47 13.67 16.49
C SER A 139 -0.47 12.55 16.78
N PRO A 140 0.70 12.83 17.38
CA PRO A 140 1.73 11.83 17.45
C PRO A 140 1.14 10.62 18.19
N LEU A 141 1.00 9.52 17.47
CA LEU A 141 0.64 8.20 18.00
C LEU A 141 1.67 7.73 19.06
N THR A 142 2.63 8.57 19.45
CA THR A 142 3.55 8.39 20.58
C THR A 142 2.91 8.64 21.95
N THR A 143 1.64 9.04 22.07
CA THR A 143 1.00 9.13 23.40
C THR A 143 -0.43 8.61 23.39
N GLY A 144 -0.61 7.34 23.79
CA GLY A 144 -1.89 6.89 24.36
C GLY A 144 -2.76 5.99 23.48
N ARG A 145 -2.21 4.89 22.98
CA ARG A 145 -2.80 3.53 23.05
C ARG A 145 -1.79 2.53 22.50
N ARG A 146 -0.96 1.99 23.39
CA ARG A 146 -0.18 0.78 23.17
C ARG A 146 -1.14 -0.41 23.06
N GLU A 147 -1.79 -0.59 21.92
CA GLU A 147 -2.06 -1.96 21.47
C GLU A 147 -0.71 -2.45 20.95
N GLY A 148 0.00 -3.23 21.79
CA GLY A 148 1.29 -3.79 21.42
C GLY A 148 1.15 -4.50 20.08
N PHE A 149 2.06 -4.21 19.16
CA PHE A 149 2.25 -5.03 17.98
C PHE A 149 2.30 -6.51 18.43
N PRO A 150 1.63 -7.43 17.73
CA PRO A 150 1.79 -8.86 18.00
C PRO A 150 3.29 -9.18 18.10
N GLU A 151 3.67 -9.96 19.10
CA GLU A 151 5.06 -10.36 19.31
C GLU A 151 5.59 -10.97 18.00
N ASP A 152 6.64 -10.37 17.41
CA ASP A 152 7.17 -10.86 16.15
C ASP A 152 7.69 -12.29 16.37
N PRO A 153 7.35 -13.28 15.53
CA PRO A 153 7.81 -14.66 15.71
C PRO A 153 9.34 -14.80 15.80
N LEU A 154 10.10 -13.83 15.26
CA LEU A 154 11.56 -13.79 15.29
C LEU A 154 12.13 -13.01 16.48
N LEU A 155 11.29 -12.42 17.35
CA LEU A 155 11.74 -11.66 18.51
C LEU A 155 12.56 -12.53 19.47
N GLY A 156 12.15 -13.78 19.70
CA GLY A 156 12.91 -14.72 20.52
C GLY A 156 14.31 -15.03 19.97
N ALA A 157 14.44 -15.15 18.64
CA ALA A 157 15.74 -15.32 17.99
C ALA A 157 16.60 -14.05 18.07
N ALA A 158 15.97 -12.87 18.00
CA ALA A 158 16.65 -11.59 18.15
C ALA A 158 17.17 -11.37 19.59
N LYS A 159 16.43 -11.82 20.62
CA LYS A 159 16.88 -11.80 22.03
C LYS A 159 18.14 -12.64 22.24
N GLN A 160 18.17 -13.86 21.69
CA GLN A 160 19.37 -14.71 21.74
C GLN A 160 20.57 -14.02 21.08
N LEU A 161 20.37 -13.36 19.93
CA LEU A 161 21.45 -12.60 19.28
C LEU A 161 21.93 -11.40 20.12
N LEU A 162 21.05 -10.76 20.88
CA LEU A 162 21.40 -9.68 21.81
C LEU A 162 22.19 -10.21 23.04
N GLU A 163 21.82 -11.38 23.55
CA GLU A 163 22.55 -12.05 24.65
C GLU A 163 23.96 -12.48 24.20
N GLU A 164 24.09 -13.00 22.98
CA GLU A 164 25.37 -13.39 22.38
C GLU A 164 26.26 -12.19 22.01
N HIS A 165 25.64 -11.07 21.61
CA HIS A 165 26.33 -9.85 21.18
C HIS A 165 25.84 -8.64 21.97
N LYS A 166 26.70 -8.13 22.87
CA LYS A 166 26.45 -6.95 23.72
C LYS A 166 25.83 -5.74 23.01
N HIS A 167 26.06 -5.61 21.69
CA HIS A 167 25.36 -4.65 20.84
C HIS A 167 25.02 -5.29 19.50
N ILE A 168 23.76 -5.14 19.09
CA ILE A 168 23.27 -5.49 17.76
C ILE A 168 22.64 -4.26 17.11
N SER A 169 22.70 -4.18 15.78
CA SER A 169 22.07 -3.11 15.01
C SER A 169 20.95 -3.65 14.12
N THR A 170 20.06 -2.77 13.63
CA THR A 170 19.03 -3.13 12.65
C THR A 170 19.63 -3.89 11.46
N SER A 171 20.72 -3.38 10.87
CA SER A 171 21.44 -4.03 9.77
C SER A 171 22.06 -5.38 10.15
N TYR A 172 22.38 -5.61 11.43
CA TYR A 172 22.84 -6.90 11.92
C TYR A 172 21.70 -7.94 11.92
N LEU A 173 20.53 -7.54 12.45
CA LEU A 173 19.33 -8.37 12.45
C LEU A 173 18.88 -8.72 11.03
N GLN A 174 18.92 -7.78 10.08
CA GLN A 174 18.60 -8.04 8.67
C GLN A 174 19.43 -9.19 8.10
N ARG A 175 20.75 -9.20 8.37
CA ARG A 175 21.67 -10.23 7.85
C ARG A 175 21.51 -11.58 8.55
N LYS A 176 21.29 -11.58 9.87
CA LYS A 176 21.24 -12.80 10.68
C LYS A 176 19.89 -13.49 10.64
N LEU A 177 18.80 -12.74 10.55
CA LEU A 177 17.43 -13.25 10.53
C LEU A 177 16.84 -13.28 9.10
N HIS A 178 17.60 -12.83 8.10
CA HIS A 178 17.17 -12.75 6.70
C HIS A 178 15.86 -11.97 6.50
N ILE A 179 15.75 -10.82 7.18
CA ILE A 179 14.57 -9.95 7.17
C ILE A 179 14.85 -8.58 6.54
N GLY A 180 13.79 -7.93 6.04
CA GLY A 180 13.85 -6.56 5.52
C GLY A 180 14.08 -5.50 6.61
N TYR A 181 14.53 -4.31 6.20
CA TYR A 181 14.84 -3.20 7.11
C TYR A 181 13.66 -2.79 8.02
N PRO A 182 12.41 -2.65 7.52
CA PRO A 182 11.28 -2.24 8.38
C PRO A 182 11.01 -3.23 9.51
N ARG A 183 11.06 -4.53 9.19
CA ARG A 183 10.88 -5.59 10.20
C ARG A 183 12.03 -5.64 11.20
N ALA A 184 13.27 -5.44 10.74
CA ALA A 184 14.43 -5.36 11.62
C ALA A 184 14.38 -4.13 12.56
N ALA A 185 13.90 -2.98 12.08
CA ALA A 185 13.69 -1.78 12.88
C ALA A 185 12.64 -2.02 13.97
N ARG A 186 11.49 -2.62 13.61
CA ARG A 186 10.44 -2.99 14.56
C ARG A 186 10.93 -3.95 15.64
N ILE A 187 11.70 -4.97 15.27
CA ILE A 187 12.29 -5.92 16.24
C ILE A 187 13.31 -5.22 17.15
N MET A 188 14.12 -4.29 16.64
CA MET A 188 15.04 -3.49 17.46
C MET A 188 14.28 -2.62 18.47
N GLU A 189 13.21 -1.93 18.06
CA GLU A 189 12.39 -1.14 18.99
C GLU A 189 11.78 -2.02 20.09
N GLN A 190 11.28 -3.22 19.74
CA GLN A 190 10.75 -4.17 20.73
C GLN A 190 11.83 -4.66 21.72
N LEU A 191 13.06 -4.89 21.25
CA LEU A 191 14.18 -5.25 22.12
C LEU A 191 14.58 -4.10 23.06
N GLU A 192 14.62 -2.87 22.56
CA GLU A 192 14.94 -1.67 23.34
C GLU A 192 13.87 -1.39 24.41
N GLU A 193 12.58 -1.55 24.06
CA GLU A 193 11.47 -1.41 25.02
C GLU A 193 11.52 -2.45 26.15
N GLU A 194 11.96 -3.68 25.86
CA GLU A 194 12.13 -4.72 26.88
C GLU A 194 13.37 -4.50 27.73
N SER A 195 14.49 -4.09 27.14
CA SER A 195 15.70 -3.73 27.89
C SER A 195 15.43 -2.56 28.84
N ALA A 196 14.68 -1.53 28.41
CA ALA A 196 14.32 -0.39 29.25
C ALA A 196 13.44 -0.79 30.46
N LYS A 197 12.55 -1.78 30.30
CA LYS A 197 11.73 -2.32 31.42
C LYS A 197 12.55 -3.13 32.42
N GLY A 198 13.70 -3.67 32.01
CA GLY A 198 14.61 -4.43 32.87
C GLY A 198 15.55 -3.59 33.73
N GLU A 199 15.75 -2.31 33.40
CA GLU A 199 16.61 -1.38 34.15
C GLU A 199 15.87 -0.59 35.25
N GLU A 200 14.53 -0.61 35.25
CA GLU A 200 13.68 0.07 36.24
C GLU A 200 13.24 -0.84 37.42
N GLY A 201 13.75 -2.07 37.53
CA GLY A 201 13.44 -3.04 38.60
C GLY A 201 14.64 -3.50 39.39
#